data_AF-A0AAU2YSZ0-F1
#
_entry.id   AF-A0AAU2YSZ0-F1
#
_cell.length_a   1.000
_cell.length_b   1.000
_cell.length_c   1.000
_cell.angle_alpha   90.00
_cell.angle_beta   90.00
_cell.angle_gamma   90.00
#
_symmetry.space_group_name_H-M   'P 1'
#
loop_
_entity.id
_entity.type
_entity.pdbx_description
1 polymer ?
#
loop_
_entity_poly.entity_id
_entity_poly.type
_entity_poly.pdbx_seq_one_letter_code
_entity_poly.pdbx_strand_id
1 'polypeptide(L)'
;MLEALGLSEEETRVYSELVRMGPCEIRRLPGLVGLAAERVEAALTNLTDLGLLSRTAGAQPRVIASPPDIAGEVLMLRRLQEVHTAHAALSRLALAGSTAHSCHWHNPATRICRQ
;
A
#
# COMPACT_ATOMS: atom_id res chain seq x y z
N MET A 1 11.44 -4.48 9.30
CA MET A 1 11.14 -5.63 8.43
C MET A 1 9.63 -5.63 8.19
N LEU A 2 9.13 -5.65 6.94
CA LEU A 2 7.76 -5.36 6.44
C LEU A 2 7.56 -3.96 5.81
N GLU A 3 8.53 -3.05 5.92
CA GLU A 3 8.47 -1.71 5.30
C GLU A 3 8.48 -1.77 3.78
N ALA A 4 9.15 -2.78 3.22
CA ALA A 4 9.12 -3.06 1.78
C ALA A 4 7.71 -3.40 1.27
N LEU A 5 6.83 -3.88 2.16
CA LEU A 5 5.41 -4.15 1.89
C LEU A 5 4.51 -2.94 2.18
N GLY A 6 5.08 -1.80 2.55
CA GLY A 6 4.36 -0.56 2.78
C GLY A 6 3.88 -0.34 4.22
N LEU A 7 4.34 -1.16 5.18
CA LEU A 7 4.01 -0.97 6.60
C LEU A 7 5.00 0.00 7.27
N SER A 8 4.50 0.87 8.13
CA SER A 8 5.31 1.64 9.06
C SER A 8 5.91 0.75 10.16
N GLU A 9 6.89 1.29 10.89
CA GLU A 9 7.51 0.61 12.02
C GLU A 9 6.49 0.30 13.13
N GLU A 10 5.53 1.20 13.36
CA GLU A 10 4.49 1.02 14.38
C GLU A 10 3.51 -0.08 13.99
N GLU A 11 3.05 -0.09 12.74
CA GLU A 11 2.16 -1.12 12.19
C GLU A 11 2.84 -2.48 12.21
N THR A 12 4.12 -2.53 11.84
CA THR A 12 4.96 -3.74 11.93
C THR A 12 5.00 -4.28 13.34
N ARG A 13 5.22 -3.41 14.34
CA ARG A 13 5.28 -3.80 15.75
C ARG A 13 3.94 -4.31 16.26
N VAL A 14 2.85 -3.59 15.97
CA VAL A 14 1.48 -3.98 16.35
C VAL A 14 1.11 -5.34 15.73
N TYR A 15 1.37 -5.52 14.43
CA TYR A 15 1.08 -6.75 13.72
C TYR A 15 1.89 -7.94 14.25
N SER A 16 3.20 -7.76 14.47
CA SER A 16 4.08 -8.82 14.98
C SER A 16 3.67 -9.29 16.38
N GLU A 17 3.30 -8.36 17.26
CA GLU A 17 2.79 -8.70 18.60
C GLU A 17 1.44 -9.42 18.52
N LEU A 18 0.53 -8.99 17.64
CA LEU A 18 -0.75 -9.67 17.43
C LEU A 18 -0.60 -11.08 16.86
N VAL A 19 0.33 -11.31 15.94
CA VAL A 19 0.65 -12.65 15.41
C VAL A 19 1.18 -13.56 16.51
N ARG A 20 2.02 -13.02 17.41
CA ARG A 20 2.61 -13.77 18.53
C ARG A 20 1.61 -14.09 19.64
N MET A 21 0.75 -13.14 19.98
CA MET A 21 -0.19 -13.24 21.10
C MET A 21 -1.52 -13.91 20.73
N GLY A 22 -1.89 -13.84 19.45
CA GLY A 22 -3.21 -14.27 18.97
C GLY A 22 -4.32 -13.25 19.25
N PRO A 23 -5.60 -13.68 19.13
CA PRO A 23 -6.75 -12.79 19.24
C PRO A 23 -6.82 -12.06 20.58
N CYS A 24 -6.87 -10.73 20.56
CA CYS A 24 -6.90 -9.92 21.78
C CYS A 24 -7.96 -8.81 21.74
N GLU A 25 -8.35 -8.33 22.92
CA GLU A 25 -9.27 -7.21 23.08
C GLU A 25 -8.57 -5.89 22.72
N ILE A 26 -9.22 -5.07 21.88
CA ILE A 26 -8.67 -3.79 21.41
C ILE A 26 -8.16 -2.90 22.56
N ARG A 27 -8.92 -2.84 23.66
CA ARG A 27 -8.60 -1.98 24.82
C ARG A 27 -7.30 -2.36 25.54
N ARG A 28 -6.79 -3.59 25.34
CA ARG A 28 -5.55 -4.05 25.98
C ARG A 28 -4.31 -3.76 25.14
N LEU A 29 -4.47 -3.52 23.84
CA LEU A 29 -3.35 -3.33 22.91
C LEU A 29 -2.41 -2.16 23.24
N PRO A 30 -2.88 -0.98 23.66
CA PRO A 30 -1.99 0.13 23.99
C PRO A 30 -0.96 -0.24 25.07
N GLY A 31 -1.41 -0.93 26.12
CA GLY A 31 -0.54 -1.39 27.21
C GLY A 31 0.39 -2.54 26.81
N LEU A 32 0.00 -3.35 25.84
CA LEU A 32 0.79 -4.49 25.36
C LEU A 32 1.90 -4.06 24.39
N VAL A 33 1.60 -3.13 23.49
CA VAL A 33 2.55 -2.66 22.47
C VAL A 33 3.42 -1.50 22.99
N GLY A 34 2.97 -0.83 24.05
CA GLY A 34 3.65 0.34 24.62
C GLY A 34 3.48 1.60 23.78
N LEU A 35 2.33 1.72 23.12
CA LEU A 35 1.97 2.86 22.25
C LEU A 35 0.73 3.59 22.81
N ALA A 36 0.61 4.86 22.47
CA ALA A 36 -0.60 5.64 22.79
C ALA A 36 -1.83 5.03 22.11
N ALA A 37 -2.99 5.13 22.75
CA ALA A 37 -4.22 4.50 22.27
C ALA A 37 -4.63 5.00 20.88
N GLU A 38 -4.45 6.30 20.60
CA GLU A 38 -4.75 6.89 19.30
C GLU A 38 -3.87 6.31 18.18
N ARG A 39 -2.58 6.09 18.47
CA ARG A 39 -1.62 5.51 17.50
C ARG A 39 -1.93 4.04 17.23
N VAL A 40 -2.31 3.30 18.27
CA VAL A 40 -2.76 1.91 18.13
C VAL A 40 -4.03 1.83 17.28
N GLU A 41 -5.03 2.68 17.52
CA GLU A 41 -6.24 2.67 16.68
C GLU A 41 -5.97 3.05 15.23
N ALA A 42 -5.09 4.03 14.97
CA ALA A 42 -4.67 4.38 13.62
C ALA A 42 -3.99 3.19 12.92
N ALA A 43 -3.03 2.55 13.60
CA ALA A 43 -2.34 1.37 13.09
C ALA A 43 -3.32 0.21 12.84
N LEU A 44 -4.24 -0.07 13.77
CA LEU A 44 -5.25 -1.11 13.62
C LEU A 44 -6.20 -0.84 12.45
N THR A 45 -6.54 0.43 12.20
CA THR A 45 -7.40 0.82 11.08
C THR A 45 -6.69 0.57 9.75
N ASN A 46 -5.48 1.08 9.60
CA ASN A 46 -4.67 0.85 8.39
C ASN A 46 -4.43 -0.64 8.15
N LEU A 47 -4.05 -1.39 9.19
CA LEU A 47 -3.83 -2.83 9.08
C LEU A 47 -5.10 -3.61 8.71
N THR A 48 -6.29 -3.14 9.14
CA THR A 48 -7.57 -3.71 8.72
C THR A 48 -7.84 -3.41 7.25
N ASP A 49 -7.58 -2.18 6.79
CA ASP A 49 -7.72 -1.78 5.38
C ASP A 49 -6.74 -2.51 4.44
N LEU A 50 -5.59 -2.90 4.97
CA LEU A 50 -4.62 -3.77 4.28
C LEU A 50 -5.04 -5.25 4.25
N GLY A 51 -6.10 -5.64 4.98
CA GLY A 51 -6.55 -7.04 5.11
C GLY A 51 -5.67 -7.90 6.04
N LEU A 52 -4.76 -7.26 6.78
CA LEU A 52 -3.86 -7.93 7.74
C LEU A 52 -4.56 -8.28 9.05
N LEU A 53 -5.64 -7.57 9.38
CA LEU A 53 -6.41 -7.77 10.59
C LEU A 53 -7.90 -7.91 10.28
N SER A 54 -8.59 -8.68 11.10
CA SER A 54 -10.04 -8.73 11.16
C SER A 54 -10.52 -8.30 12.54
N ARG A 55 -11.59 -7.50 12.59
CA ARG A 55 -12.23 -7.06 13.84
C ARG A 55 -13.54 -7.82 14.04
N THR A 56 -13.75 -8.36 15.24
CA THR A 56 -15.04 -8.98 15.59
C THR A 56 -15.99 -7.94 16.17
N ALA A 57 -17.23 -7.91 15.68
CA ALA A 57 -18.29 -7.09 16.28
C ALA A 57 -18.78 -7.71 17.60
N GLY A 58 -19.15 -6.88 18.58
CA GLY A 58 -19.73 -7.32 19.85
C GLY A 58 -19.41 -6.39 21.02
N ALA A 59 -19.85 -6.78 22.22
CA ALA A 59 -19.62 -6.02 23.46
C ALA A 59 -18.13 -5.88 23.83
N GLN A 60 -17.29 -6.79 23.33
CA GLN A 60 -15.84 -6.74 23.48
C GLN A 60 -15.20 -6.99 22.11
N PRO A 61 -14.95 -5.93 21.32
CA PRO A 61 -14.36 -6.10 20.01
C PRO A 61 -12.94 -6.65 20.13
N ARG A 62 -12.68 -7.73 19.40
CA ARG A 62 -11.37 -8.39 19.35
C ARG A 62 -10.74 -8.18 17.99
N VAL A 63 -9.42 -8.12 17.99
CA VAL A 63 -8.59 -8.07 16.80
C VAL A 63 -7.98 -9.44 16.58
N ILE A 64 -8.08 -9.93 15.35
CA ILE A 64 -7.50 -11.19 14.90
C ILE A 64 -6.51 -10.85 13.78
N ALA A 65 -5.25 -11.23 13.94
CA ALA A 65 -4.27 -11.11 12.87
C ALA A 65 -4.41 -12.24 11.86
N SER A 66 -4.40 -11.89 10.58
CA SER A 66 -4.26 -12.83 9.49
C SER A 66 -2.86 -13.48 9.58
N PRO A 67 -2.75 -14.81 9.38
CA PRO A 67 -1.46 -15.49 9.38
C PRO A 67 -0.47 -14.85 8.39
N PRO A 68 0.82 -14.72 8.74
CA PRO A 68 1.79 -14.03 7.91
C PRO A 68 1.99 -14.71 6.54
N ASP A 69 1.80 -16.03 6.46
CA ASP A 69 1.90 -16.77 5.19
C ASP A 69 0.84 -16.31 4.18
N ILE A 70 -0.37 -16.02 4.65
CA ILE A 70 -1.49 -15.56 3.82
C ILE A 70 -1.40 -14.05 3.59
N ALA A 71 -1.16 -13.30 4.66
CA ALA A 71 -1.17 -11.85 4.60
C ALA A 71 0.04 -11.29 3.82
N GLY A 72 1.19 -11.95 3.91
CA GLY A 72 2.39 -11.60 3.15
C GLY A 72 2.18 -11.70 1.64
N GLU A 73 1.48 -12.73 1.16
CA GLU A 73 1.19 -12.88 -0.27
C GLU A 73 0.27 -11.77 -0.79
N VAL A 74 -0.79 -11.44 -0.04
CA VAL A 74 -1.72 -10.35 -0.38
C VAL A 74 -0.99 -9.00 -0.47
N LEU A 75 -0.13 -8.69 0.50
CA LEU A 75 0.65 -7.46 0.50
C LEU A 75 1.66 -7.40 -0.66
N MET A 76 2.33 -8.52 -0.96
CA MET A 76 3.27 -8.60 -2.07
C MET A 76 2.57 -8.32 -3.41
N LEU A 77 1.42 -8.96 -3.64
CA LEU A 77 0.62 -8.76 -4.86
C LEU A 77 0.15 -7.32 -5.01
N ARG A 78 -0.31 -6.69 -3.91
CA ARG A 78 -0.68 -5.28 -3.90
C ARG A 78 0.51 -4.40 -4.31
N ARG A 79 1.70 -4.65 -3.76
CA ARG A 79 2.87 -3.84 -4.06
C ARG A 79 3.33 -3.99 -5.52
N LEU A 80 3.28 -5.20 -6.05
CA LEU A 80 3.56 -5.45 -7.47
C LEU A 80 2.56 -4.70 -8.37
N GLN A 81 1.28 -4.68 -7.99
CA GLN A 81 0.26 -3.95 -8.71
C GLN A 81 0.50 -2.43 -8.69
N GLU A 82 0.96 -1.88 -7.58
CA GLU A 82 1.34 -0.47 -7.48
C GLU A 82 2.52 -0.13 -8.41
N VAL A 83 3.53 -1.00 -8.48
CA VAL A 83 4.66 -0.86 -9.41
C VAL A 83 4.20 -0.92 -10.87
N HIS A 84 3.34 -1.88 -11.21
CA HIS A 84 2.76 -1.98 -12.56
C HIS A 84 1.95 -0.73 -12.93
N THR A 85 1.18 -0.20 -11.98
CA THR A 85 0.37 1.02 -12.18
C THR A 85 1.27 2.23 -12.43
N ALA A 86 2.35 2.36 -11.65
CA ALA A 86 3.34 3.42 -11.83
C ALA A 86 4.03 3.31 -13.19
N HIS A 87 4.44 2.10 -13.59
CA HIS A 87 5.04 1.87 -14.90
C HIS A 87 4.08 2.24 -16.04
N ALA A 88 2.80 1.85 -15.95
CA ALA A 88 1.79 2.23 -16.94
C ALA A 88 1.57 3.75 -17.01
N ALA A 89 1.65 4.47 -15.88
CA ALA A 89 1.60 5.93 -15.87
C ALA A 89 2.81 6.55 -16.58
N LEU A 90 4.03 6.06 -16.32
CA LEU A 90 5.24 6.52 -16.99
C LEU A 90 5.20 6.25 -18.50
N SER A 91 4.75 5.07 -18.94
CA SER A 91 4.58 4.77 -20.37
C SER A 91 3.62 5.74 -21.07
N ARG A 92 2.51 6.11 -20.41
CA ARG A 92 1.57 7.10 -20.95
C ARG A 92 2.21 8.48 -21.10
N LEU A 93 2.99 8.92 -20.12
CA LEU A 93 3.71 10.19 -20.18
C LEU A 93 4.77 10.20 -21.30
N ALA A 94 5.50 9.09 -21.47
CA ALA A 94 6.51 8.96 -22.53
C ALA A 94 5.89 9.06 -23.93
N LEU A 95 4.75 8.39 -24.16
CA LEU A 95 4.00 8.49 -25.41
C LEU A 95 3.51 9.92 -25.67
N ALA A 96 2.98 10.61 -24.66
CA ALA A 96 2.51 12.00 -24.79
C ALA A 96 3.66 13.00 -25.08
N GLY A 97 4.84 12.79 -24.51
CA GLY A 97 6.02 13.64 -24.80
C GLY A 97 6.58 13.43 -26.20
N SER A 98 6.49 12.20 -26.72
CA SER A 98 7.02 11.84 -28.05
C SER A 98 6.25 12.49 -29.21
N THR A 99 4.93 12.66 -29.08
CA THR A 99 4.08 13.31 -30.10
C THR A 99 4.26 14.83 -30.13
N ALA A 100 4.64 15.44 -29.00
CA ALA A 100 4.98 16.86 -28.94
C ALA A 100 6.36 17.15 -29.56
N HIS A 101 7.32 16.23 -29.39
CA HIS A 101 8.66 16.39 -29.97
C HIS A 101 8.64 16.21 -31.49
N SER A 102 7.86 15.27 -32.05
CA SER A 102 7.83 15.06 -33.52
C SER A 102 7.28 16.25 -34.32
N CYS A 103 6.43 17.11 -33.72
CA CYS A 103 5.95 18.34 -34.38
C CYS A 103 6.94 19.52 -34.30
N HIS A 104 7.88 19.54 -33.35
CA HIS A 104 8.81 20.67 -33.16
C HIS A 104 10.11 20.55 -33.99
N TRP A 105 10.48 19.36 -34.49
CA TRP A 105 11.75 19.15 -35.20
C TRP A 105 11.65 19.08 -36.73
N HIS A 106 10.50 19.42 -37.33
CA HIS A 106 10.35 19.44 -38.80
C HIS A 106 9.83 20.78 -39.34
N ASN A 107 10.66 21.83 -39.27
CA ASN A 107 10.79 22.79 -40.38
C ASN A 107 12.12 23.55 -40.25
N PRO A 108 12.96 23.54 -41.29
CA PRO A 108 12.82 24.60 -42.29
C PRO A 108 13.01 24.11 -43.73
N ALA A 109 12.07 24.48 -44.60
CA ALA A 109 12.17 24.47 -46.07
C ALA A 109 12.00 23.11 -46.79
N THR A 110 10.75 22.66 -46.94
CA THR A 110 10.28 22.13 -48.23
C THR A 110 8.78 22.32 -48.36
N ARG A 111 8.37 23.51 -48.84
CA ARG A 111 7.19 23.60 -49.69
C ARG A 111 7.53 22.82 -50.96
N ILE A 112 6.74 21.82 -51.32
CA ILE A 112 6.29 21.60 -52.70
C ILE A 112 4.98 20.80 -52.59
N CYS A 113 3.87 21.48 -52.84
CA CYS A 113 2.66 20.85 -53.32
C CYS A 113 3.00 20.16 -54.66
N ARG A 114 2.64 18.89 -54.83
CA ARG A 114 2.52 18.31 -56.16
C ARG A 114 1.17 17.61 -56.29
N GLN A 115 0.49 18.01 -57.36
CA GLN A 115 -0.84 17.63 -57.86
C GLN A 115 -1.02 16.13 -58.05
#